data_AF-A0A1B6KYN1-F1
#
_entry.id   AF-A0A1B6KYN1-F1
#
_cell.length_a   1.000
_cell.length_b   1.000
_cell.length_c   1.000
_cell.angle_alpha   90.00
_cell.angle_beta   90.00
_cell.angle_gamma   90.00
#
_symmetry.space_group_name_H-M   'P 1'
#
loop_
_entity.id
_entity.type
_entity.pdbx_description
1 polymer ?
#
loop_
_entity_poly.entity_id
_entity_poly.type
_entity_poly.pdbx_seq_one_letter_code
_entity_poly.pdbx_strand_id
1 'polypeptide(L)'
;IIDEWMTNMPNGCVANWVVGNHDNGRVADRYGHEMIDSMNLLNGVLPGIKVVYYGDEIGMMDTFIRWDQTRDASGLKLGPDHYQEGSRDPERTPMQWDNTTSSGFSTNNTPWLPVNPNYWLLNEAYEISAPASHLKVFQALARARKDPVLQRGDYNVYVPDNDTLIVLRSYNESYFALIINMGSGVRTYTSQDLHGYDINMTVVVASVNSGLTIGTNLQSGSLNVSLRPKASVLLRSGSTAASSRSTAASSRARLLTTSALLICSLLAFLFRSISVLRIE
;
A
#
# COMPACT_ATOMS: atom_id res chain seq x y z
N ILE A 1 -5.33 0.79 -11.25
CA ILE A 1 -5.68 0.98 -9.82
C ILE A 1 -4.83 2.07 -9.15
N ILE A 2 -3.57 1.83 -8.73
CA ILE A 2 -2.81 2.87 -7.98
C ILE A 2 -2.62 4.13 -8.83
N ASP A 3 -2.05 4.01 -10.02
CA ASP A 3 -1.82 5.14 -10.93
C ASP A 3 -3.14 5.80 -11.35
N GLU A 4 -4.17 5.01 -11.60
CA GLU A 4 -5.50 5.49 -11.95
C GLU A 4 -6.10 6.36 -10.85
N TRP A 5 -6.06 5.91 -9.59
CA TRP A 5 -6.56 6.70 -8.47
C TRP A 5 -5.76 7.99 -8.29
N MET A 6 -4.43 7.89 -8.32
CA MET A 6 -3.55 9.02 -8.07
C MET A 6 -3.54 10.04 -9.22
N THR A 7 -3.77 9.60 -10.46
CA THR A 7 -3.84 10.47 -11.65
C THR A 7 -5.18 11.21 -11.73
N ASN A 8 -6.28 10.56 -11.33
CA ASN A 8 -7.61 11.15 -11.43
C ASN A 8 -8.03 11.96 -10.19
N MET A 9 -7.33 11.81 -9.06
CA MET A 9 -7.60 12.58 -7.86
C MET A 9 -7.29 14.08 -8.08
N PRO A 10 -8.20 15.01 -7.73
CA PRO A 10 -7.93 16.44 -7.85
C PRO A 10 -6.75 16.89 -6.99
N ASN A 11 -6.02 17.91 -7.48
CA ASN A 11 -4.90 18.50 -6.75
C ASN A 11 -5.32 19.01 -5.37
N GLY A 12 -4.51 18.71 -4.35
CA GLY A 12 -4.75 19.11 -2.96
C GLY A 12 -5.69 18.19 -2.18
N CYS A 13 -6.28 17.16 -2.81
CA CYS A 13 -7.05 16.13 -2.12
C CYS A 13 -6.15 15.06 -1.48
N VAL A 14 -6.72 14.32 -0.53
CA VAL A 14 -6.03 13.25 0.20
C VAL A 14 -6.53 11.90 -0.30
N ALA A 15 -5.61 11.05 -0.78
CA ALA A 15 -5.95 9.70 -1.20
C ALA A 15 -6.37 8.84 -0.01
N ASN A 16 -7.22 7.85 -0.24
CA ASN A 16 -7.51 6.77 0.70
C ASN A 16 -7.42 5.42 0.01
N TRP A 17 -7.13 4.38 0.78
CA TRP A 17 -6.95 3.02 0.29
C TRP A 17 -7.76 2.06 1.15
N VAL A 18 -8.52 1.18 0.49
CA VAL A 18 -9.43 0.21 1.11
C VAL A 18 -9.09 -1.16 0.57
N VAL A 19 -8.69 -2.08 1.44
CA VAL A 19 -8.37 -3.48 1.07
C VAL A 19 -9.36 -4.50 1.62
N GLY A 20 -10.35 -4.06 2.40
CA GLY A 20 -11.37 -4.91 3.02
C GLY A 20 -12.59 -4.07 3.40
N ASN A 21 -13.76 -4.70 3.40
CA ASN A 21 -15.02 -4.14 3.90
C ASN A 21 -16.03 -5.29 4.12
N HIS A 22 -17.27 -4.94 4.48
CA HIS A 22 -18.35 -5.87 4.79
C HIS A 22 -19.22 -6.26 3.57
N ASP A 23 -18.80 -5.90 2.36
CA ASP A 23 -19.51 -6.17 1.10
C ASP A 23 -18.67 -6.98 0.12
N ASN A 24 -17.46 -7.35 0.50
CA ASN A 24 -16.50 -8.06 -0.32
C ASN A 24 -15.82 -9.10 0.56
N GLY A 25 -15.52 -10.27 -0.01
CA GLY A 25 -14.75 -11.30 0.67
C GLY A 25 -13.45 -10.75 1.29
N ARG A 26 -13.03 -11.36 2.40
CA ARG A 26 -11.87 -10.90 3.17
C ARG A 26 -10.57 -10.95 2.34
N VAL A 27 -9.55 -10.26 2.83
CA VAL A 27 -8.24 -10.14 2.14
C VAL A 27 -7.65 -11.51 1.81
N ALA A 28 -7.72 -12.45 2.75
CA ALA A 28 -7.22 -13.80 2.60
C ALA A 28 -7.89 -14.55 1.43
N ASP A 29 -9.20 -14.40 1.29
CA ASP A 29 -10.00 -15.09 0.27
C ASP A 29 -9.85 -14.45 -1.11
N ARG A 30 -9.64 -13.14 -1.18
CA ARG A 30 -9.45 -12.42 -2.46
C ARG A 30 -8.03 -12.50 -3.02
N TYR A 31 -7.02 -12.50 -2.16
CA TYR A 31 -5.61 -12.39 -2.57
C TYR A 31 -4.74 -13.60 -2.18
N GLY A 32 -5.26 -14.50 -1.35
CA GLY A 32 -4.55 -15.63 -0.77
C GLY A 32 -4.07 -15.37 0.66
N HIS A 33 -4.04 -16.42 1.48
CA HIS A 33 -3.64 -16.37 2.89
C HIS A 33 -2.24 -15.77 3.08
N GLU A 34 -1.31 -16.08 2.17
CA GLU A 34 0.07 -15.61 2.23
C GLU A 34 0.22 -14.12 1.89
N MET A 35 -0.82 -13.49 1.32
CA MET A 35 -0.81 -12.09 0.89
C MET A 35 -1.43 -11.13 1.91
N ILE A 36 -1.94 -11.61 3.05
CA ILE A 36 -2.58 -10.77 4.09
C ILE A 36 -1.66 -9.62 4.52
N ASP A 37 -0.41 -9.94 4.88
CA ASP A 37 0.58 -8.94 5.30
C ASP A 37 0.98 -8.01 4.16
N SER A 38 1.14 -8.56 2.95
CA SER A 38 1.52 -7.83 1.75
C SER A 38 0.48 -6.77 1.38
N MET A 39 -0.82 -7.11 1.45
CA MET A 39 -1.92 -6.18 1.21
C MET A 39 -2.03 -5.13 2.32
N ASN A 40 -1.83 -5.54 3.58
CA ASN A 40 -1.78 -4.62 4.71
C ASN A 40 -0.63 -3.61 4.58
N LEU A 41 0.56 -4.08 4.19
CA LEU A 41 1.75 -3.27 3.93
C LEU A 41 1.53 -2.30 2.78
N LEU A 42 0.99 -2.76 1.64
CA LEU A 42 0.66 -1.89 0.52
C LEU A 42 -0.29 -0.76 0.94
N ASN A 43 -1.40 -1.11 1.60
CA ASN A 43 -2.37 -0.15 2.12
C ASN A 43 -1.73 0.86 3.10
N GLY A 44 -0.77 0.41 3.91
CA GLY A 44 -0.08 1.28 4.87
C GLY A 44 1.14 2.02 4.35
N VAL A 45 1.66 1.72 3.17
CA VAL A 45 2.83 2.40 2.59
C VAL A 45 2.42 3.40 1.51
N LEU A 46 1.26 3.24 0.87
CA LEU A 46 0.73 4.23 -0.05
C LEU A 46 0.41 5.57 0.65
N PRO A 47 0.51 6.71 -0.08
CA PRO A 47 0.25 8.03 0.48
C PRO A 47 -1.22 8.21 0.87
N GLY A 48 -1.47 8.98 1.94
CA GLY A 48 -2.82 9.28 2.40
C GLY A 48 -3.34 8.33 3.48
N ILE A 49 -4.65 8.06 3.45
CA ILE A 49 -5.40 7.41 4.52
C ILE A 49 -5.48 5.90 4.29
N LYS A 50 -4.99 5.13 5.25
CA LYS A 50 -5.20 3.67 5.34
C LYS A 50 -6.57 3.42 5.94
N VAL A 51 -7.46 2.72 5.23
CA VAL A 51 -8.74 2.22 5.77
C VAL A 51 -8.61 0.73 6.03
N VAL A 52 -9.11 0.28 7.19
CA VAL A 52 -8.97 -1.10 7.67
C VAL A 52 -10.34 -1.61 8.10
N TYR A 53 -10.70 -2.81 7.65
CA TYR A 53 -11.89 -3.51 8.12
C TYR A 53 -11.52 -4.46 9.26
N TYR A 54 -12.39 -4.59 10.26
CA TYR A 54 -12.05 -5.37 11.45
C TYR A 54 -11.73 -6.82 11.08
N GLY A 55 -10.67 -7.34 11.70
CA GLY A 55 -10.14 -8.67 11.40
C GLY A 55 -9.04 -8.69 10.33
N ASP A 56 -8.88 -7.64 9.51
CA ASP A 56 -7.76 -7.55 8.55
C ASP A 56 -6.41 -7.53 9.27
N GLU A 57 -6.36 -7.01 10.50
CA GLU A 57 -5.16 -6.92 11.34
C GLU A 57 -4.70 -8.27 11.91
N ILE A 58 -5.61 -9.22 12.11
CA ILE A 58 -5.31 -10.59 12.54
C ILE A 58 -5.41 -11.61 11.40
N GLY A 59 -5.77 -11.18 10.20
CA GLY A 59 -5.89 -12.06 9.04
C GLY A 59 -7.14 -12.94 9.04
N MET A 60 -8.27 -12.45 9.58
CA MET A 60 -9.56 -13.16 9.49
C MET A 60 -9.88 -13.55 8.04
N MET A 61 -10.57 -14.68 7.90
CA MET A 61 -10.92 -15.31 6.63
C MET A 61 -12.44 -15.46 6.54
N ASP A 62 -12.96 -15.52 5.34
CA ASP A 62 -14.35 -15.88 5.10
C ASP A 62 -14.62 -17.30 5.62
N THR A 63 -15.88 -17.59 5.92
CA THR A 63 -16.31 -18.95 6.26
C THR A 63 -17.55 -19.31 5.49
N PHE A 64 -17.72 -20.62 5.26
CA PHE A 64 -18.97 -21.13 4.75
C PHE A 64 -20.12 -20.82 5.72
N ILE A 65 -21.17 -20.18 5.21
CA ILE A 65 -22.44 -19.91 5.90
C ILE A 65 -23.50 -20.77 5.25
N ARG A 66 -24.23 -21.59 6.01
CA ARG A 66 -25.34 -22.39 5.47
C ARG A 66 -26.53 -21.52 5.09
N TRP A 67 -27.38 -22.01 4.19
CA TRP A 67 -28.62 -21.34 3.81
C TRP A 67 -29.51 -21.00 5.02
N ASP A 68 -29.71 -21.94 5.96
CA ASP A 68 -30.51 -21.74 7.17
C ASP A 68 -29.90 -20.72 8.16
N GLN A 69 -28.62 -20.37 7.97
CA GLN A 69 -27.90 -19.37 8.75
C GLN A 69 -27.78 -18.02 8.02
N THR A 70 -28.11 -17.96 6.72
CA THR A 70 -27.96 -16.76 5.90
C THR A 70 -28.90 -15.66 6.40
N ARG A 71 -28.33 -14.48 6.60
CA ARG A 71 -29.02 -13.26 7.07
C ARG A 71 -28.98 -12.15 6.03
N ASP A 72 -28.01 -12.15 5.12
CA ASP A 72 -27.92 -11.11 4.11
C ASP A 72 -29.11 -11.15 3.14
N ALA A 73 -29.84 -10.04 3.05
CA ALA A 73 -30.94 -9.87 2.12
C ALA A 73 -30.52 -10.05 0.65
N SER A 74 -29.27 -9.77 0.29
CA SER A 74 -28.76 -10.00 -1.07
C SER A 74 -28.72 -11.50 -1.39
N GLY A 75 -28.10 -12.31 -0.54
CA GLY A 75 -28.08 -13.76 -0.67
C GLY A 75 -29.47 -14.39 -0.58
N LEU A 76 -30.31 -13.94 0.36
CA LEU A 76 -31.68 -14.46 0.52
C LEU A 76 -32.55 -14.27 -0.73
N LYS A 77 -32.35 -13.17 -1.49
CA LYS A 77 -33.08 -12.93 -2.76
C LYS A 77 -32.73 -13.90 -3.87
N LEU A 78 -31.53 -14.50 -3.84
CA LEU A 78 -31.09 -15.47 -4.84
C LEU A 78 -31.62 -16.89 -4.58
N GLY A 79 -32.14 -17.14 -3.37
CA GLY A 79 -32.70 -18.44 -2.99
C GLY A 79 -31.65 -19.47 -2.58
N PRO A 80 -32.08 -20.65 -2.10
CA PRO A 80 -31.23 -21.65 -1.46
C PRO A 80 -30.11 -22.21 -2.34
N ASP A 81 -30.28 -22.20 -3.66
CA ASP A 81 -29.31 -22.79 -4.60
C ASP A 81 -28.20 -21.81 -5.00
N HIS A 82 -28.44 -20.49 -4.90
CA HIS A 82 -27.55 -19.45 -5.42
C HIS A 82 -27.15 -18.39 -4.38
N TYR A 83 -27.60 -18.50 -3.13
CA TYR A 83 -27.36 -17.49 -2.10
C TYR A 83 -25.90 -17.12 -1.89
N GLN A 84 -24.98 -18.08 -2.07
CA GLN A 84 -23.54 -17.87 -1.89
C GLN A 84 -22.95 -16.92 -2.94
N GLU A 85 -23.59 -16.77 -4.10
CA GLU A 85 -23.12 -15.90 -5.18
C GLU A 85 -23.32 -14.41 -4.86
N GLY A 86 -24.21 -14.10 -3.92
CA GLY A 86 -24.56 -12.71 -3.56
C GLY A 86 -24.64 -12.41 -2.07
N SER A 87 -24.44 -13.40 -1.19
CA SER A 87 -24.40 -13.18 0.26
C SER A 87 -23.06 -12.60 0.68
N ARG A 88 -23.14 -11.57 1.54
CA ARG A 88 -22.00 -10.91 2.20
C ARG A 88 -21.81 -11.37 3.63
N ASP A 89 -22.53 -12.41 4.05
CA ASP A 89 -22.41 -12.95 5.41
C ASP A 89 -21.01 -13.54 5.74
N PRO A 90 -20.28 -14.19 4.80
CA PRO A 90 -18.95 -14.74 5.08
C PRO A 90 -17.95 -13.71 5.62
N GLU A 91 -17.94 -12.49 5.08
CA GLU A 91 -17.05 -11.40 5.52
C GLU A 91 -17.58 -10.65 6.77
N ARG A 92 -18.79 -10.96 7.23
CA ARG A 92 -19.47 -10.33 8.39
C ARG A 92 -19.46 -11.19 9.65
N THR A 93 -18.76 -12.32 9.63
CA THR A 93 -18.67 -13.22 10.79
C THR A 93 -18.12 -12.46 12.01
N PRO A 94 -18.55 -12.82 13.24
CA PRO A 94 -18.07 -12.15 14.44
C PRO A 94 -16.54 -12.14 14.58
N MET A 95 -16.01 -11.11 15.25
CA MET A 95 -14.58 -10.96 15.52
C MET A 95 -14.04 -12.12 16.37
N GLN A 96 -12.82 -12.56 16.06
CA GLN A 96 -12.13 -13.66 16.74
C GLN A 96 -11.21 -13.13 17.84
N TRP A 97 -11.76 -12.85 19.02
CA TRP A 97 -11.01 -12.30 20.16
C TRP A 97 -10.12 -13.36 20.84
N ASP A 98 -10.69 -14.51 21.17
CA ASP A 98 -9.99 -15.60 21.86
C ASP A 98 -10.54 -16.98 21.47
N ASN A 99 -10.12 -18.04 22.18
CA ASN A 99 -10.55 -19.42 21.95
C ASN A 99 -11.75 -19.86 22.82
N THR A 100 -12.45 -18.92 23.46
CA THR A 100 -13.62 -19.21 24.30
C THR A 100 -14.91 -19.28 23.47
N THR A 101 -16.06 -19.38 24.14
CA THR A 101 -17.39 -19.40 23.51
C THR A 101 -17.52 -18.27 22.48
N SER A 102 -17.98 -18.63 21.27
CA SER A 102 -18.14 -17.70 20.16
C SER A 102 -16.92 -16.80 19.92
N SER A 103 -15.72 -17.38 20.01
CA SER A 103 -14.44 -16.69 19.89
C SER A 103 -14.28 -15.45 20.77
N GLY A 104 -14.88 -15.44 21.96
CA GLY A 104 -14.89 -14.30 22.88
C GLY A 104 -15.81 -13.15 22.45
N PHE A 105 -16.52 -13.26 21.31
CA PHE A 105 -17.47 -12.25 20.85
C PHE A 105 -18.75 -12.22 21.69
N SER A 106 -19.17 -13.37 22.20
CA SER A 106 -20.39 -13.50 23.00
C SER A 106 -20.26 -14.65 23.99
N THR A 107 -20.94 -14.55 25.12
CA THR A 107 -21.13 -15.67 26.05
C THR A 107 -22.18 -16.67 25.57
N ASN A 108 -22.95 -16.35 24.52
CA ASN A 108 -23.90 -17.26 23.87
C ASN A 108 -23.19 -18.10 22.81
N ASN A 109 -23.52 -19.40 22.70
CA ASN A 109 -22.99 -20.32 21.70
C ASN A 109 -23.49 -20.05 20.26
N THR A 110 -24.54 -19.24 20.11
CA THR A 110 -25.21 -18.96 18.83
C THR A 110 -25.31 -17.44 18.63
N PRO A 111 -24.24 -16.80 18.13
CA PRO A 111 -24.30 -15.40 17.71
C PRO A 111 -25.18 -15.24 16.46
N TRP A 112 -25.42 -13.98 16.06
CA TRP A 112 -26.32 -13.64 14.95
C TRP A 112 -25.89 -14.25 13.60
N LEU A 113 -24.58 -14.38 13.39
CA LEU A 113 -23.92 -15.20 12.37
C LEU A 113 -22.95 -16.18 13.05
N PRO A 114 -22.67 -17.36 12.46
CA PRO A 114 -21.69 -18.28 13.00
C PRO A 114 -20.28 -17.68 12.99
N VAL A 115 -19.48 -18.07 13.99
CA VAL A 115 -18.05 -17.75 14.05
C VAL A 115 -17.28 -18.65 13.08
N ASN A 116 -16.19 -18.15 12.50
CA ASN A 116 -15.31 -18.96 11.66
C ASN A 116 -14.73 -20.14 12.47
N PRO A 117 -14.83 -21.40 12.00
CA PRO A 117 -14.36 -22.57 12.74
C PRO A 117 -12.85 -22.57 13.03
N ASN A 118 -12.06 -21.72 12.36
CA ASN A 118 -10.62 -21.59 12.63
C ASN A 118 -10.30 -20.76 13.89
N TYR A 119 -11.28 -20.24 14.63
CA TYR A 119 -11.06 -19.31 15.74
C TYR A 119 -10.17 -19.83 16.86
N TRP A 120 -10.10 -21.15 17.07
CA TRP A 120 -9.23 -21.75 18.08
C TRP A 120 -7.74 -21.65 17.72
N LEU A 121 -7.42 -21.51 16.42
CA LEU A 121 -6.06 -21.32 15.90
C LEU A 121 -5.78 -19.84 15.56
N LEU A 122 -6.76 -19.12 15.02
CA LEU A 122 -6.65 -17.73 14.60
C LEU A 122 -7.54 -16.85 15.48
N ASN A 123 -6.94 -16.10 16.41
CA ASN A 123 -7.65 -15.13 17.24
C ASN A 123 -6.65 -14.09 17.78
N GLU A 124 -7.17 -12.95 18.25
CA GLU A 124 -6.34 -11.86 18.77
C GLU A 124 -5.43 -12.33 19.91
N ALA A 125 -5.95 -13.06 20.90
CA ALA A 125 -5.17 -13.53 22.04
C ALA A 125 -3.97 -14.39 21.61
N TYR A 126 -4.16 -15.28 20.64
CA TYR A 126 -3.10 -16.08 20.03
C TYR A 126 -2.09 -15.18 19.29
N GLU A 127 -2.56 -14.29 18.42
CA GLU A 127 -1.75 -13.37 17.63
C GLU A 127 -0.87 -12.44 18.49
N ILE A 128 -1.34 -12.04 19.67
CA ILE A 128 -0.54 -11.28 20.65
C ILE A 128 0.61 -12.13 21.20
N SER A 129 0.33 -13.37 21.57
CA SER A 129 1.29 -14.26 22.22
C SER A 129 2.32 -14.87 21.27
N ALA A 130 1.95 -15.14 20.02
CA ALA A 130 2.76 -15.86 19.04
C ALA A 130 4.05 -15.09 18.68
N PRO A 131 5.24 -15.71 18.58
CA PRO A 131 6.50 -15.00 18.29
C PRO A 131 6.47 -14.12 17.04
N ALA A 132 5.81 -14.59 15.98
CA ALA A 132 5.49 -13.86 14.76
C ALA A 132 4.01 -14.06 14.43
N SER A 133 3.32 -12.99 14.00
CA SER A 133 1.87 -12.98 13.78
C SER A 133 1.47 -11.81 12.89
N HIS A 134 0.33 -11.90 12.21
CA HIS A 134 -0.21 -10.82 11.37
C HIS A 134 -0.42 -9.54 12.18
N LEU A 135 -0.90 -9.67 13.43
CA LEU A 135 -1.10 -8.53 14.32
C LEU A 135 0.22 -7.82 14.63
N LYS A 136 1.32 -8.56 14.83
CA LYS A 136 2.65 -7.96 15.07
C LYS A 136 3.18 -7.24 13.84
N VAL A 137 2.96 -7.80 12.64
CA VAL A 137 3.27 -7.14 11.36
C VAL A 137 2.47 -5.85 11.22
N PHE A 138 1.17 -5.90 11.50
CA PHE A 138 0.27 -4.75 11.44
C PHE A 138 0.67 -3.64 12.42
N GLN A 139 1.01 -4.00 13.67
CA GLN A 139 1.51 -3.07 14.68
C GLN A 139 2.87 -2.46 14.30
N ALA A 140 3.78 -3.25 13.72
CA ALA A 140 5.06 -2.76 13.21
C ALA A 140 4.85 -1.73 12.08
N LEU A 141 3.94 -2.00 11.14
CA LEU A 141 3.54 -1.05 10.10
C LEU A 141 2.91 0.23 10.68
N ALA A 142 2.01 0.10 11.66
CA ALA A 142 1.40 1.26 12.32
C ALA A 142 2.44 2.15 13.01
N ARG A 143 3.50 1.54 13.59
CA ARG A 143 4.66 2.29 14.12
C ARG A 143 5.47 2.94 13.00
N ALA A 144 5.78 2.21 11.93
CA ALA A 144 6.52 2.74 10.79
C ALA A 144 5.82 3.95 10.15
N ARG A 145 4.49 3.94 10.05
CA ARG A 145 3.68 5.06 9.52
C ARG A 145 3.80 6.37 10.32
N LYS A 146 4.43 6.36 11.50
CA LYS A 146 4.76 7.58 12.25
C LYS A 146 5.99 8.30 11.69
N ASP A 147 6.79 7.67 10.85
CA ASP A 147 7.96 8.29 10.20
C ASP A 147 7.51 9.35 9.17
N PRO A 148 8.11 10.56 9.15
CA PRO A 148 7.80 11.61 8.19
C PRO A 148 7.82 11.18 6.73
N VAL A 149 8.68 10.22 6.35
CA VAL A 149 8.74 9.69 4.98
C VAL A 149 7.42 9.03 4.59
N LEU A 150 6.81 8.23 5.48
CA LEU A 150 5.53 7.59 5.18
C LEU A 150 4.35 8.56 5.34
N GLN A 151 4.45 9.56 6.22
CA GLN A 151 3.40 10.57 6.41
C GLN A 151 3.30 11.58 5.27
N ARG A 152 4.43 12.03 4.74
CA ARG A 152 4.52 13.23 3.87
C ARG A 152 5.34 13.00 2.61
N GLY A 153 6.11 11.93 2.54
CA GLY A 153 7.03 11.70 1.45
C GLY A 153 6.33 11.46 0.12
N ASP A 154 7.03 11.81 -0.94
CA ASP A 154 6.69 11.44 -2.31
C ASP A 154 6.65 9.93 -2.45
N TYR A 155 6.00 9.45 -3.50
CA TYR A 155 5.89 8.03 -3.78
C TYR A 155 6.23 7.72 -5.24
N ASN A 156 6.81 6.54 -5.47
CA ASN A 156 6.98 5.96 -6.79
C ASN A 156 6.63 4.47 -6.73
N VAL A 157 5.93 3.98 -7.75
CA VAL A 157 5.58 2.57 -7.88
C VAL A 157 6.34 1.98 -9.07
N TYR A 158 6.93 0.82 -8.87
CA TYR A 158 7.65 0.08 -9.90
C TYR A 158 7.14 -1.35 -9.99
N VAL A 159 6.99 -1.81 -11.22
CA VAL A 159 6.52 -3.16 -11.58
C VAL A 159 7.54 -3.70 -12.60
N PRO A 160 8.71 -4.20 -12.15
CA PRO A 160 9.76 -4.64 -13.06
C PRO A 160 9.34 -5.85 -13.91
N ASP A 161 8.27 -6.54 -13.52
CA ASP A 161 7.68 -7.71 -14.17
C ASP A 161 6.32 -8.05 -13.54
N ASN A 162 5.70 -9.15 -13.97
CA ASN A 162 4.37 -9.58 -13.54
C ASN A 162 4.24 -10.03 -12.08
N ASP A 163 5.35 -10.36 -11.42
CA ASP A 163 5.38 -10.99 -10.10
C ASP A 163 5.93 -10.05 -9.02
N THR A 164 6.25 -8.79 -9.34
CA THR A 164 6.91 -7.87 -8.42
C THR A 164 6.17 -6.54 -8.36
N LEU A 165 5.89 -6.08 -7.13
CA LEU A 165 5.46 -4.71 -6.87
C LEU A 165 6.41 -4.05 -5.88
N ILE A 166 6.94 -2.89 -6.25
CA ILE A 166 7.82 -2.07 -5.40
C ILE A 166 7.16 -0.71 -5.21
N VAL A 167 7.08 -0.26 -3.96
CA VAL A 167 6.65 1.11 -3.62
C VAL A 167 7.78 1.80 -2.87
N LEU A 168 8.35 2.84 -3.47
CA LEU A 168 9.29 3.72 -2.81
C LEU A 168 8.54 4.91 -2.21
N ARG A 169 8.92 5.28 -0.99
CA ARG A 169 8.51 6.52 -0.34
C ARG A 169 9.76 7.33 -0.01
N SER A 170 9.80 8.61 -0.34
CA SER A 170 10.99 9.43 -0.09
C SER A 170 10.64 10.80 0.47
N TYR A 171 11.44 11.26 1.43
CA TYR A 171 11.29 12.59 2.02
C TYR A 171 12.66 13.07 2.50
N ASN A 172 13.13 14.19 1.96
CA ASN A 172 14.51 14.66 2.08
C ASN A 172 15.50 13.57 1.59
N GLU A 173 16.51 13.23 2.40
CA GLU A 173 17.52 12.21 2.08
C GLU A 173 17.12 10.79 2.55
N SER A 174 15.94 10.65 3.17
CA SER A 174 15.45 9.39 3.71
C SER A 174 14.40 8.74 2.81
N TYR A 175 14.39 7.42 2.78
CA TYR A 175 13.42 6.67 1.99
C TYR A 175 13.04 5.33 2.64
N PHE A 176 11.85 4.86 2.30
CA PHE A 176 11.38 3.49 2.51
C PHE A 176 11.22 2.79 1.16
N ALA A 177 11.46 1.48 1.16
CA ALA A 177 11.15 0.60 0.05
C ALA A 177 10.27 -0.55 0.52
N LEU A 178 9.03 -0.61 0.06
CA LEU A 178 8.20 -1.80 0.15
C LEU A 178 8.47 -2.66 -1.08
N ILE A 179 8.81 -3.93 -0.88
CA ILE A 179 8.98 -4.92 -1.94
C ILE A 179 7.98 -6.05 -1.67
N ILE A 180 7.17 -6.40 -2.68
CA ILE A 180 6.21 -7.49 -2.62
C ILE A 180 6.52 -8.47 -3.75
N ASN A 181 6.83 -9.71 -3.37
CA ASN A 181 6.88 -10.83 -4.30
C ASN A 181 5.46 -11.38 -4.47
N MET A 182 4.79 -11.04 -5.57
CA MET A 182 3.47 -11.56 -5.94
C MET A 182 3.54 -12.90 -6.68
N GLY A 183 4.74 -13.39 -7.01
CA GLY A 183 4.94 -14.64 -7.74
C GLY A 183 4.80 -15.91 -6.90
N SER A 184 5.01 -17.05 -7.56
CA SER A 184 4.99 -18.40 -6.97
C SER A 184 6.38 -18.95 -6.62
N GLY A 185 7.45 -18.25 -7.01
CA GLY A 185 8.84 -18.63 -6.75
C GLY A 185 9.55 -17.71 -5.76
N VAL A 186 10.68 -18.17 -5.21
CA VAL A 186 11.60 -17.28 -4.45
C VAL A 186 12.20 -16.28 -5.41
N ARG A 187 12.26 -15.02 -5.00
CA ARG A 187 12.83 -13.94 -5.80
C ARG A 187 13.83 -13.11 -5.03
N THR A 188 14.87 -12.69 -5.74
CA THR A 188 16.03 -11.97 -5.26
C THR A 188 16.01 -10.56 -5.84
N TYR A 189 16.06 -9.53 -4.98
CA TYR A 189 16.06 -8.13 -5.37
C TYR A 189 17.39 -7.45 -5.06
N THR A 190 17.77 -6.52 -5.93
CA THR A 190 19.04 -5.79 -5.95
C THR A 190 18.80 -4.27 -6.02
N SER A 191 19.86 -3.47 -5.94
CA SER A 191 19.75 -2.01 -6.12
C SER A 191 19.30 -1.59 -7.52
N GLN A 192 19.52 -2.45 -8.53
CA GLN A 192 19.00 -2.23 -9.88
C GLN A 192 17.47 -2.29 -9.92
N ASP A 193 16.87 -3.25 -9.21
CA ASP A 193 15.40 -3.37 -9.10
C ASP A 193 14.79 -2.17 -8.36
N LEU A 194 15.58 -1.55 -7.48
CA LEU A 194 15.20 -0.34 -6.74
C LEU A 194 15.58 0.95 -7.49
N HIS A 195 15.75 0.93 -8.80
CA HIS A 195 16.03 2.13 -9.62
C HIS A 195 17.22 2.97 -9.14
N GLY A 196 18.28 2.30 -8.67
CA GLY A 196 19.53 2.95 -8.25
C GLY A 196 19.53 3.46 -6.81
N TYR A 197 18.47 3.20 -6.03
CA TYR A 197 18.51 3.38 -4.58
C TYR A 197 19.42 2.33 -3.94
N ASP A 198 20.21 2.74 -2.95
CA ASP A 198 21.17 1.87 -2.26
C ASP A 198 20.42 0.88 -1.34
N ILE A 199 20.78 -0.40 -1.39
CA ILE A 199 20.23 -1.44 -0.51
C ILE A 199 20.78 -1.39 0.91
N ASN A 200 21.61 -0.38 1.26
CA ASN A 200 22.02 -0.09 2.63
C ASN A 200 20.83 0.35 3.51
N MET A 201 20.00 -0.62 3.90
CA MET A 201 18.71 -0.42 4.55
C MET A 201 18.49 -1.42 5.68
N THR A 202 17.66 -1.05 6.65
CA THR A 202 17.23 -1.94 7.73
C THR A 202 15.84 -2.49 7.44
N VAL A 203 15.63 -3.79 7.68
CA VAL A 203 14.30 -4.40 7.67
C VAL A 203 13.48 -3.84 8.83
N VAL A 204 12.42 -3.08 8.56
CA VAL A 204 11.55 -2.50 9.61
C VAL A 204 10.26 -3.29 9.82
N VAL A 205 9.75 -3.90 8.76
CA VAL A 205 8.56 -4.76 8.78
C VAL A 205 8.77 -5.84 7.73
N ALA A 206 8.41 -7.07 8.04
CA ALA A 206 8.44 -8.18 7.09
C ALA A 206 7.21 -9.05 7.32
N SER A 207 6.64 -9.61 6.25
CA SER A 207 5.52 -10.53 6.35
C SER A 207 5.91 -11.80 7.10
N VAL A 208 4.94 -12.48 7.73
CA VAL A 208 5.19 -13.69 8.53
C VAL A 208 5.84 -14.82 7.72
N ASN A 209 5.56 -14.87 6.41
CA ASN A 209 6.11 -15.85 5.48
C ASN A 209 7.45 -15.41 4.84
N SER A 210 8.00 -14.23 5.14
CA SER A 210 9.21 -13.71 4.47
C SER A 210 10.49 -14.47 4.81
N GLY A 211 10.60 -14.97 6.04
CA GLY A 211 11.86 -15.51 6.59
C GLY A 211 12.91 -14.44 6.93
N LEU A 212 12.53 -13.16 6.92
CA LEU A 212 13.41 -12.04 7.28
C LEU A 212 13.22 -11.63 8.73
N THR A 213 14.29 -11.18 9.36
CA THR A 213 14.29 -10.70 10.75
C THR A 213 14.24 -9.18 10.77
N ILE A 214 13.31 -8.62 11.56
CA ILE A 214 13.23 -7.17 11.78
C ILE A 214 14.53 -6.68 12.46
N GLY A 215 15.08 -5.57 11.99
CA GLY A 215 16.35 -5.01 12.45
C GLY A 215 17.58 -5.50 11.69
N THR A 216 17.45 -6.48 10.79
CA THR A 216 18.55 -6.90 9.92
C THR A 216 18.96 -5.75 9.01
N ASN A 217 20.25 -5.41 9.02
CA ASN A 217 20.85 -4.47 8.08
C ASN A 217 21.25 -5.21 6.81
N LEU A 218 20.76 -4.72 5.68
CA LEU A 218 21.13 -5.15 4.35
C LEU A 218 22.20 -4.18 3.89
N GLN A 219 23.38 -4.64 3.45
CA GLN A 219 24.47 -3.78 3.00
C GLN A 219 24.78 -4.03 1.53
N SER A 220 25.14 -2.96 0.80
CA SER A 220 25.63 -3.07 -0.57
C SER A 220 26.87 -3.98 -0.65
N GLY A 221 26.82 -4.96 -1.54
CA GLY A 221 27.93 -5.87 -1.83
C GLY A 221 27.91 -7.24 -1.13
N SER A 222 27.02 -7.50 -0.16
CA SER A 222 27.02 -8.78 0.57
C SER A 222 25.69 -9.56 0.61
N LEU A 223 24.51 -8.98 0.34
CA LEU A 223 23.30 -9.80 0.28
C LEU A 223 22.17 -9.15 -0.52
N ASN A 224 21.63 -9.92 -1.47
CA ASN A 224 20.38 -9.61 -2.13
C ASN A 224 19.21 -9.81 -1.16
N VAL A 225 18.11 -9.10 -1.38
CA VAL A 225 16.87 -9.35 -0.61
C VAL A 225 16.14 -10.52 -1.24
N SER A 226 16.23 -11.70 -0.63
CA SER A 226 15.48 -12.88 -1.08
C SER A 226 14.13 -12.95 -0.38
N LEU A 227 13.03 -12.85 -1.13
CA LEU A 227 11.67 -13.03 -0.64
C LEU A 227 11.11 -14.36 -1.14
N ARG A 228 10.51 -15.10 -0.21
CA ARG A 228 9.68 -16.28 -0.51
C ARG A 228 8.44 -15.87 -1.34
N PRO A 229 7.76 -16.83 -1.99
CA PRO A 229 6.51 -16.56 -2.71
C PRO A 229 5.50 -15.82 -1.83
N LYS A 230 4.80 -14.83 -2.40
CA LYS A 230 3.77 -14.03 -1.71
C LYS A 230 4.26 -13.20 -0.52
N ALA A 231 5.56 -13.20 -0.22
CA ALA A 231 6.12 -12.46 0.89
C ALA A 231 6.41 -11.00 0.54
N SER A 232 6.52 -10.18 1.59
CA SER A 232 6.84 -8.77 1.46
C SER A 232 7.78 -8.29 2.57
N VAL A 233 8.48 -7.20 2.28
CA VAL A 233 9.35 -6.52 3.24
C VAL A 233 9.29 -5.02 3.04
N LEU A 234 9.25 -4.29 4.15
CA LEU A 234 9.43 -2.86 4.21
C LEU A 234 10.83 -2.56 4.76
N LEU A 235 11.62 -1.88 3.95
CA LEU A 235 12.99 -1.47 4.24
C LEU A 235 13.03 0.02 4.51
N ARG A 236 13.92 0.44 5.41
CA ARG A 236 14.19 1.85 5.72
C ARG A 236 15.65 2.16 5.44
N SER A 237 15.92 3.20 4.66
CA SER A 237 17.27 3.69 4.45
C SER A 237 17.92 4.04 5.79
N GLY A 238 19.20 3.69 5.97
CA GLY A 238 19.96 4.15 7.13
C GLY A 238 19.97 5.68 7.21
N SER A 239 20.03 6.24 8.42
CA SER A 239 20.31 7.67 8.59
C SER A 239 21.74 7.91 8.10
N THR A 240 21.88 8.39 6.87
CA THR A 240 23.18 8.87 6.39
C THR A 240 23.54 10.09 7.22
N ALA A 241 24.49 9.96 8.14
CA ALA A 241 25.37 11.08 8.41
C ALA A 241 26.05 11.40 7.07
N ALA A 242 25.59 12.48 6.43
CA ALA A 242 26.11 13.11 5.21
C ALA A 242 27.19 12.29 4.49
N SER A 243 26.79 11.26 3.73
CA SER A 243 27.68 10.71 2.71
C SER A 243 27.45 11.50 1.43
N SER A 244 28.51 12.18 1.02
CA SER A 244 28.58 13.04 -0.16
C SER A 244 27.99 12.37 -1.40
N ARG A 245 26.79 12.77 -1.81
CA ARG A 245 26.34 12.53 -3.18
C ARG A 245 27.08 13.49 -4.10
N SER A 246 27.93 12.90 -4.95
CA SER A 246 28.40 13.49 -6.19
C SER A 246 27.21 14.06 -6.97
N THR A 247 27.28 15.35 -7.24
CA THR A 247 26.30 16.10 -8.02
C THR A 247 26.38 15.70 -9.50
N ALA A 248 25.63 14.67 -9.89
CA ALA A 248 25.22 14.53 -11.28
C ALA A 248 24.10 15.54 -11.55
N ALA A 249 24.50 16.76 -11.92
CA ALA A 249 23.60 17.83 -12.31
C ALA A 249 22.70 17.38 -13.47
N SER A 250 21.38 17.40 -13.27
CA SER A 250 20.41 17.33 -14.35
C SER A 250 20.49 18.62 -15.15
N SER A 251 21.14 18.58 -16.31
CA SER A 251 21.10 19.67 -17.30
C SER A 251 19.74 19.70 -18.00
N ARG A 252 18.76 20.39 -17.38
CA ARG A 252 17.66 20.97 -18.18
C ARG A 252 18.19 22.24 -18.84
N ALA A 253 18.80 22.10 -20.00
CA ALA A 253 19.12 23.22 -20.87
C ALA A 253 17.81 23.86 -21.36
N ARG A 254 17.46 25.03 -20.83
CA ARG A 254 16.54 25.96 -21.48
C ARG A 254 17.31 26.61 -22.62
N LEU A 255 16.95 26.30 -23.87
CA LEU A 255 17.36 27.11 -25.02
C LEU A 255 16.65 28.46 -24.91
N LEU A 256 17.38 29.49 -24.49
CA LEU A 256 17.07 30.88 -24.76
C LEU A 256 17.98 31.31 -25.91
N THR A 257 17.44 31.35 -27.12
CA THR A 257 18.11 31.89 -28.30
C THR A 257 18.18 33.41 -28.18
N THR A 258 19.38 33.94 -27.96
CA THR A 258 19.73 35.35 -28.15
C THR A 258 20.53 35.48 -29.45
N SER A 259 19.99 36.25 -30.41
CA SER A 259 20.63 36.94 -31.56
C SER A 259 19.47 37.38 -32.47
N ALA A 260 19.27 38.64 -32.86
CA ALA A 260 20.25 39.60 -33.32
C ALA A 260 19.77 41.04 -33.14
N LEU A 261 20.74 41.91 -32.84
CA LEU A 261 20.71 43.36 -32.98
C LEU A 261 21.70 43.67 -34.11
N LEU A 262 21.22 44.21 -35.25
CA LEU A 262 21.78 45.40 -35.93
C LEU A 262 21.13 45.62 -37.31
N ILE A 263 21.24 46.88 -37.77
CA ILE A 263 20.89 47.50 -39.06
C ILE A 263 19.52 48.21 -39.02
N CYS A 264 19.48 49.44 -38.52
CA CYS A 264 19.74 50.71 -39.23
C CYS A 264 18.61 51.18 -40.16
N SER A 265 17.98 52.28 -39.73
CA SER A 265 17.53 53.44 -40.54
C SER A 265 16.55 53.20 -41.70
N LEU A 266 15.31 53.66 -41.54
CA LEU A 266 14.75 54.78 -42.31
C LEU A 266 13.36 55.20 -41.80
N LEU A 267 13.10 56.50 -41.90
CA LEU A 267 11.78 57.16 -41.95
C LEU A 267 11.06 57.46 -40.61
N ALA A 268 11.50 58.59 -40.05
CA ALA A 268 10.58 59.57 -39.49
C ALA A 268 9.64 60.15 -40.57
N PHE A 269 8.53 60.73 -40.09
CA PHE A 269 7.53 61.59 -40.75
C PHE A 269 6.20 60.96 -41.19
N LEU A 270 5.13 61.68 -40.78
CA LEU A 270 3.74 61.69 -41.28
C LEU A 270 2.85 60.58 -40.67
N PHE A 271 1.76 60.82 -39.92
CA PHE A 271 0.82 61.94 -39.87
C PHE A 271 0.17 62.08 -38.47
N ARG A 272 -0.05 63.34 -38.10
CA ARG A 272 -1.02 63.81 -37.09
C ARG A 272 -2.45 63.70 -37.64
N SER A 273 -3.41 63.49 -36.74
CA SER A 273 -4.82 63.91 -36.79
C SER A 273 -5.81 63.12 -37.66
N ILE A 274 -6.81 62.54 -36.99
CA ILE A 274 -8.28 62.56 -37.25
C ILE A 274 -8.87 61.78 -36.04
N SER A 275 -9.39 62.44 -35.00
CA SER A 275 -10.76 63.00 -34.87
C SER A 275 -11.88 61.95 -34.80
N VAL A 276 -12.41 61.78 -33.57
CA VAL A 276 -13.85 61.94 -33.22
C VAL A 276 -14.85 60.77 -33.49
N LEU A 277 -15.73 60.55 -32.48
CA LEU A 277 -17.07 59.89 -32.47
C LEU A 277 -17.08 58.34 -32.47
N ARG A 278 -17.93 57.61 -31.72
CA ARG A 278 -19.08 57.91 -30.86
C ARG A 278 -19.38 56.68 -29.99
N ILE A 279 -20.06 56.96 -28.88
CA ILE A 279 -20.84 56.06 -28.02
C ILE A 279 -21.84 55.24 -28.86
N GLU A 280 -21.88 53.93 -28.61
CA GLU A 280 -23.07 53.14 -28.23
C GLU A 280 -22.60 51.93 -27.39
#